data_AF-A0A834R6N9-F1
#
_entry.id   AF-A0A834R6N9-F1
#
_cell.length_a   1.000
_cell.length_b   1.000
_cell.length_c   1.000
_cell.angle_alpha   90.00
_cell.angle_beta   90.00
_cell.angle_gamma   90.00
#
_symmetry.space_group_name_H-M   'P 1'
#
loop_
_entity.id
_entity.type
_entity.pdbx_description
1 polymer ?
#
loop_
_entity_poly.entity_id
_entity_poly.type
_entity_poly.pdbx_seq_one_letter_code
_entity_poly.pdbx_strand_id
1 'polypeptide(L)'
;MDSSDLNISPDNNLDDADSETSSLIQSEDEDEEELFQNELLISRPQVFSITDIFSSNNPVQREIINLCDENTSQNTALNLNYDISLPIKHSYLGNLENIESARHLFNPRSLVRLKILYLNGIFLFPGQEIPLTFRVANMIACMENVIKSPSRTLGIKVGHRDDSYGTTAEIRSYSYKEHGILIQRIIGKKRKIVKLFYKIYSIIFHFNYYFKVRILPEVDLHDYYKPLINIEKRIRRKHVWYLNSVPKFATDQYDNRFLMENLKSILSQIFQSRIKNGEFSFPLDAMSFSYFVAMSIPFPDAIKIRLLQMDCVNFRLRLEYLLLNMNFKFICSTCTASICDRSSLLVMSKLGSSGVFVNSHGIIHELYTVSKVSNIERYSEYDENFSWFPNYGWIIFNCRLCKTHLGWEFKTKNPDLSPQTFFALTKNAIHLEFRLNDQSRSDPGEIFQKDFASAIMTQINNLSNIERRD
;
A
#
# COMPACT_ATOMS: atom_id res chain seq x y z
N MET A 1 30.74 -38.51 58.49
CA MET A 1 30.18 -39.63 59.25
C MET A 1 29.12 -39.06 60.18
N ASP A 2 27.81 -39.14 59.96
CA ASP A 2 27.02 -39.65 58.84
C ASP A 2 25.62 -39.00 58.91
N SER A 3 25.02 -38.92 57.72
CA SER A 3 23.61 -38.76 57.34
C SER A 3 22.61 -39.52 58.23
N SER A 4 21.58 -38.86 58.77
CA SER A 4 20.21 -38.68 58.24
C SER A 4 19.33 -39.93 58.26
N ASP A 5 18.18 -39.84 58.96
CA ASP A 5 16.87 -40.32 58.51
C ASP A 5 15.78 -39.78 59.47
N LEU A 6 14.71 -39.19 58.92
CA LEU A 6 13.32 -39.50 59.28
C LEU A 6 12.31 -38.62 58.49
N ASN A 7 11.45 -39.36 57.79
CA ASN A 7 10.25 -39.03 57.02
C ASN A 7 9.33 -37.93 57.55
N ILE A 8 8.84 -37.07 56.64
CA ILE A 8 7.50 -36.46 56.69
C ILE A 8 6.91 -36.45 55.26
N SER A 9 5.68 -36.96 55.13
CA SER A 9 4.82 -36.99 53.94
C SER A 9 4.33 -35.60 53.51
N PRO A 10 4.13 -35.31 52.21
CA PRO A 10 3.45 -34.10 51.78
C PRO A 10 1.94 -34.31 51.58
N ASP A 11 1.15 -33.43 52.17
CA ASP A 11 -0.28 -33.29 51.94
C ASP A 11 -0.60 -32.96 50.48
N ASN A 12 -1.62 -33.64 49.96
CA ASN A 12 -2.30 -33.34 48.71
C ASN A 12 -3.06 -32.02 48.85
N ASN A 13 -2.76 -31.03 48.00
CA ASN A 13 -3.64 -29.92 47.61
C ASN A 13 -2.95 -29.12 46.48
N LEU A 14 -3.05 -29.58 45.24
CA LEU A 14 -2.51 -28.87 44.07
C LEU A 14 -3.34 -29.03 42.78
N ASP A 15 -4.57 -29.56 42.86
CA ASP A 15 -5.39 -29.85 41.67
C ASP A 15 -6.60 -28.92 41.46
N ASP A 16 -6.87 -27.96 42.36
CA ASP A 16 -8.09 -27.10 42.27
C ASP A 16 -7.85 -25.69 41.67
N ALA A 17 -6.61 -25.27 41.40
CA ALA A 17 -6.30 -23.92 40.89
C ALA A 17 -6.35 -23.79 39.35
N ASP A 18 -6.24 -24.90 38.62
CA ASP A 18 -6.20 -24.91 37.15
C ASP A 18 -7.61 -25.01 36.52
N SER A 19 -8.62 -25.50 37.25
CA SER A 19 -10.00 -25.54 36.72
C SER A 19 -10.71 -24.20 36.86
N GLU A 20 -10.48 -23.46 37.95
CA GLU A 20 -11.10 -22.14 38.14
C GLU A 20 -10.55 -21.10 37.15
N THR A 21 -9.23 -21.09 36.89
CA THR A 21 -8.62 -20.21 35.88
C THR A 21 -9.01 -20.57 34.45
N SER A 22 -9.16 -21.86 34.11
CA SER A 22 -9.69 -22.28 32.81
C SER A 22 -11.15 -21.89 32.62
N SER A 23 -11.96 -21.95 33.68
CA SER A 23 -13.39 -21.59 33.64
C SER A 23 -13.61 -20.08 33.54
N LEU A 24 -12.79 -19.27 34.21
CA LEU A 24 -12.80 -17.80 34.13
C LEU A 24 -12.36 -17.29 32.75
N ILE A 25 -11.36 -17.93 32.11
CA ILE A 25 -10.92 -17.59 30.75
C ILE A 25 -11.99 -17.97 29.72
N GLN A 26 -12.71 -19.09 29.92
CA GLN A 26 -13.80 -19.49 29.03
C GLN A 26 -15.03 -18.60 29.18
N SER A 27 -15.39 -18.18 30.39
CA SER A 27 -16.51 -17.26 30.62
C SER A 27 -16.24 -15.86 30.07
N GLU A 28 -15.00 -15.34 30.20
CA GLU A 28 -14.62 -14.06 29.58
C GLU A 28 -14.61 -14.14 28.04
N ASP A 29 -14.17 -15.25 27.45
CA ASP A 29 -14.19 -15.44 25.99
C ASP A 29 -15.63 -15.56 25.42
N GLU A 30 -16.58 -16.14 26.16
CA GLU A 30 -18.00 -16.26 25.77
C GLU A 30 -18.77 -14.94 25.92
N ASP A 31 -18.59 -14.21 27.03
CA ASP A 31 -19.20 -12.90 27.25
C ASP A 31 -18.63 -11.83 26.29
N GLU A 32 -17.34 -11.92 25.93
CA GLU A 32 -16.74 -11.09 24.88
C GLU A 32 -17.26 -11.47 23.49
N GLU A 33 -17.44 -12.76 23.15
CA GLU A 33 -18.02 -13.17 21.87
C GLU A 33 -19.45 -12.64 21.69
N GLU A 34 -20.26 -12.62 22.74
CA GLU A 34 -21.63 -12.10 22.70
C GLU A 34 -21.68 -10.56 22.60
N LEU A 35 -20.78 -9.85 23.29
CA LEU A 35 -20.61 -8.39 23.12
C LEU A 35 -20.11 -8.05 21.69
N PHE A 36 -19.26 -8.90 21.10
CA PHE A 36 -18.77 -8.77 19.72
C PHE A 36 -19.84 -9.10 18.67
N GLN A 37 -20.68 -10.11 18.89
CA GLN A 37 -21.84 -10.45 18.04
C GLN A 37 -22.87 -9.31 18.03
N ASN A 38 -23.07 -8.66 19.18
CA ASN A 38 -23.95 -7.50 19.29
C ASN A 38 -23.32 -6.24 18.63
N GLU A 39 -22.01 -6.03 18.73
CA GLU A 39 -21.30 -5.05 17.90
C GLU A 39 -21.37 -5.39 16.40
N LEU A 40 -21.49 -6.66 16.01
CA LEU A 40 -21.63 -7.14 14.62
C LEU A 40 -23.00 -6.81 14.01
N LEU A 41 -24.05 -6.77 14.82
CA LEU A 41 -25.39 -6.31 14.41
C LEU A 41 -25.44 -4.77 14.27
N ILE A 42 -24.65 -4.05 15.05
CA ILE A 42 -24.51 -2.59 14.99
C ILE A 42 -23.50 -2.19 13.89
N SER A 43 -22.48 -3.02 13.66
CA SER A 43 -21.56 -2.95 12.53
C SER A 43 -22.13 -3.74 11.35
N ARG A 44 -23.30 -3.30 10.87
CA ARG A 44 -23.45 -3.27 9.41
C ARG A 44 -22.16 -2.63 8.88
N PRO A 45 -21.62 -3.04 7.71
CA PRO A 45 -20.80 -2.08 7.01
C PRO A 45 -21.67 -0.83 7.01
N GLN A 46 -21.23 0.24 7.70
CA GLN A 46 -21.58 1.52 7.15
C GLN A 46 -21.07 1.36 5.74
N VAL A 47 -22.00 1.07 4.83
CA VAL A 47 -21.90 1.49 3.46
C VAL A 47 -21.71 2.97 3.68
N PHE A 48 -20.46 3.36 3.94
CA PHE A 48 -20.01 4.72 3.93
C PHE A 48 -20.23 5.02 2.48
N SER A 49 -21.43 5.50 2.23
CA SER A 49 -21.80 5.94 0.93
C SER A 49 -20.73 6.94 0.62
N ILE A 50 -20.22 6.86 -0.60
CA ILE A 50 -19.31 7.87 -1.13
C ILE A 50 -19.87 9.29 -0.82
N THR A 51 -21.19 9.44 -0.59
CA THR A 51 -21.86 10.65 -0.07
C THR A 51 -21.49 11.14 1.33
N ASP A 52 -20.85 10.38 2.21
CA ASP A 52 -20.40 10.90 3.52
C ASP A 52 -19.10 11.71 3.39
N ILE A 53 -18.35 11.49 2.31
CA ILE A 53 -17.31 12.42 1.82
C ILE A 53 -17.95 13.48 0.90
N PHE A 54 -19.12 13.19 0.32
CA PHE A 54 -19.79 13.99 -0.71
C PHE A 54 -21.26 14.29 -0.40
N SER A 55 -21.51 15.17 0.57
CA SER A 55 -22.85 15.70 0.80
C SER A 55 -23.11 16.94 -0.06
N SER A 56 -23.55 16.74 -1.30
CA SER A 56 -24.48 17.64 -2.02
C SER A 56 -24.93 17.01 -3.34
N ASN A 57 -26.25 16.98 -3.54
CA ASN A 57 -26.98 16.42 -4.68
C ASN A 57 -26.57 16.98 -6.06
N ASN A 58 -26.94 16.21 -7.11
CA ASN A 58 -27.23 16.55 -8.52
C ASN A 58 -26.27 16.06 -9.65
N PRO A 59 -26.79 15.85 -10.90
CA PRO A 59 -26.35 14.80 -11.81
C PRO A 59 -26.02 15.36 -13.21
N VAL A 60 -24.74 15.47 -13.57
CA VAL A 60 -24.38 15.76 -14.98
C VAL A 60 -23.11 14.98 -15.36
N GLN A 61 -23.33 13.80 -15.94
CA GLN A 61 -22.33 13.06 -16.71
C GLN A 61 -22.72 13.15 -18.19
N ARG A 62 -21.95 13.95 -18.93
CA ARG A 62 -21.84 14.17 -20.41
C ARG A 62 -20.97 15.44 -20.49
N GLU A 63 -19.82 15.57 -21.14
CA GLU A 63 -19.17 14.88 -22.26
C GLU A 63 -17.65 14.86 -22.04
N ILE A 64 -17.00 13.69 -21.88
CA ILE A 64 -15.56 13.53 -22.17
C ILE A 64 -15.39 12.17 -22.84
N ILE A 65 -15.93 12.06 -24.04
CA ILE A 65 -15.52 11.05 -25.01
C ILE A 65 -15.45 11.83 -26.32
N ASN A 66 -14.24 11.91 -26.89
CA ASN A 66 -13.85 12.59 -28.14
C ASN A 66 -13.23 13.98 -28.01
N LEU A 67 -12.07 14.10 -27.35
CA LEU A 67 -11.02 15.05 -27.75
C LEU A 67 -9.64 14.47 -27.43
N CYS A 68 -9.31 13.35 -28.07
CA CYS A 68 -7.92 13.01 -28.33
C CYS A 68 -7.74 13.27 -29.82
N ASP A 69 -7.16 14.41 -30.19
CA ASP A 69 -6.06 14.43 -31.16
C ASP A 69 -5.49 15.83 -31.36
N GLU A 70 -4.17 15.80 -31.58
CA GLU A 70 -3.30 16.84 -32.13
C GLU A 70 -2.97 18.06 -31.26
N ASN A 71 -1.97 17.88 -30.39
CA ASN A 71 -0.83 18.81 -30.35
C ASN A 71 0.44 18.06 -29.96
N THR A 72 1.10 17.56 -31.00
CA THR A 72 2.37 16.84 -31.00
C THR A 72 3.50 17.76 -30.53
N SER A 73 3.72 17.83 -29.23
CA SER A 73 5.02 18.24 -28.69
C SER A 73 5.95 17.05 -28.82
N GLN A 74 6.98 17.18 -29.67
CA GLN A 74 8.02 16.18 -29.91
C GLN A 74 8.71 15.78 -28.59
N ASN A 75 8.14 14.81 -27.87
CA ASN A 75 8.72 14.23 -26.67
C ASN A 75 9.55 13.03 -27.08
N THR A 76 10.87 13.18 -27.00
CA THR A 76 11.84 12.11 -27.21
C THR A 76 11.53 10.93 -26.27
N ALA A 77 11.01 9.84 -26.84
CA ALA A 77 10.82 8.59 -26.11
C ALA A 77 12.18 8.10 -25.62
N LEU A 78 12.39 8.00 -24.30
CA LEU A 78 13.56 7.27 -23.78
C LEU A 78 13.30 5.79 -24.05
N ASN A 79 14.03 5.19 -24.98
CA ASN A 79 14.07 3.75 -25.14
C ASN A 79 14.67 3.14 -23.87
N LEU A 80 13.87 2.79 -22.86
CA LEU A 80 14.37 2.06 -21.69
C LEU A 80 14.73 0.64 -22.11
N ASN A 81 15.89 0.16 -21.71
CA ASN A 81 16.32 -1.22 -21.94
C ASN A 81 16.80 -1.92 -20.67
N TYR A 82 16.58 -1.28 -19.53
CA TYR A 82 16.83 -1.84 -18.21
C TYR A 82 15.84 -2.97 -17.89
N ASP A 83 16.35 -4.08 -17.35
CA ASP A 83 15.50 -5.17 -16.85
C ASP A 83 14.80 -4.77 -15.54
N ILE A 84 13.54 -4.35 -15.67
CA ILE A 84 12.66 -3.95 -14.56
C ILE A 84 12.31 -5.10 -13.59
N SER A 85 12.72 -6.34 -13.87
CA SER A 85 12.56 -7.46 -12.93
C SER A 85 13.63 -7.46 -11.83
N LEU A 86 14.74 -6.74 -12.01
CA LEU A 86 15.89 -6.79 -11.11
C LEU A 86 15.61 -6.16 -9.73
N PRO A 87 14.97 -4.97 -9.60
CA PRO A 87 14.83 -4.34 -8.29
C PRO A 87 14.01 -5.17 -7.29
N ILE A 88 13.00 -5.90 -7.77
CA ILE A 88 12.14 -6.77 -6.96
C ILE A 88 12.90 -7.99 -6.42
N LYS A 89 13.99 -8.40 -7.09
CA LYS A 89 14.83 -9.50 -6.60
C LYS A 89 15.63 -9.10 -5.35
N HIS A 90 15.74 -7.81 -5.02
CA HIS A 90 16.50 -7.29 -3.89
C HIS A 90 17.90 -7.92 -3.77
N SER A 91 18.60 -8.06 -4.90
CA SER A 91 19.89 -8.79 -4.98
C SER A 91 21.00 -8.17 -4.12
N TYR A 92 20.88 -6.90 -3.77
CA TYR A 92 21.78 -6.19 -2.84
C TYR A 92 21.78 -6.79 -1.42
N LEU A 93 20.77 -7.60 -1.05
CA LEU A 93 20.72 -8.34 0.22
C LEU A 93 21.57 -9.63 0.19
N GLY A 94 22.10 -9.99 -0.98
CA GLY A 94 22.80 -11.24 -1.21
C GLY A 94 21.86 -12.45 -1.26
N ASN A 95 22.42 -13.63 -1.04
CA ASN A 95 21.65 -14.88 -1.10
C ASN A 95 20.73 -15.02 0.11
N LEU A 96 19.45 -15.30 -0.16
CA LEU A 96 18.40 -15.56 0.82
C LEU A 96 17.85 -16.97 0.61
N GLU A 97 17.58 -17.68 1.70
CA GLU A 97 16.91 -18.99 1.66
C GLU A 97 15.42 -18.78 1.39
N ASN A 98 14.94 -19.32 0.28
CA ASN A 98 13.52 -19.25 -0.06
C ASN A 98 12.74 -20.27 0.77
N ILE A 99 11.66 -19.79 1.38
CA ILE A 99 10.71 -20.63 2.09
C ILE A 99 9.52 -20.91 1.17
N GLU A 100 9.12 -22.16 1.07
CA GLU A 100 7.87 -22.51 0.41
C GLU A 100 6.69 -21.81 1.08
N SER A 101 5.78 -21.29 0.26
CA SER A 101 4.57 -20.66 0.76
C SER A 101 3.83 -21.63 1.66
N ALA A 102 3.50 -21.22 2.88
CA ALA A 102 2.68 -22.03 3.79
C ALA A 102 1.27 -22.27 3.22
N ARG A 103 0.88 -21.51 2.17
CA ARG A 103 -0.47 -21.47 1.56
C ARG A 103 -1.59 -21.33 2.61
N HIS A 104 -1.24 -20.83 3.78
CA HIS A 104 -2.13 -20.71 4.92
C HIS A 104 -3.00 -19.47 4.76
N LEU A 105 -4.20 -19.67 4.24
CA LEU A 105 -5.18 -18.62 4.04
C LEU A 105 -6.13 -18.58 5.23
N PHE A 106 -6.10 -17.49 5.99
CA PHE A 106 -7.09 -17.28 7.04
C PHE A 106 -8.47 -17.01 6.44
N ASN A 107 -9.51 -17.51 7.10
CA ASN A 107 -10.89 -17.31 6.67
C ASN A 107 -11.31 -15.85 6.84
N PRO A 108 -12.11 -15.28 5.91
CA PRO A 108 -12.67 -13.95 6.12
C PRO A 108 -13.46 -13.88 7.42
N ARG A 109 -13.34 -12.76 8.14
CA ARG A 109 -13.97 -12.49 9.44
C ARG A 109 -13.45 -13.33 10.62
N SER A 110 -12.51 -14.27 10.41
CA SER A 110 -11.95 -15.04 11.52
C SER A 110 -11.07 -14.18 12.43
N LEU A 111 -11.05 -14.51 13.72
CA LEU A 111 -10.11 -13.97 14.69
C LEU A 111 -8.86 -14.84 14.74
N VAL A 112 -7.69 -14.21 14.68
CA VAL A 112 -6.39 -14.90 14.60
C VAL A 112 -5.41 -14.23 15.55
N ARG A 113 -4.58 -15.00 16.24
CA ARG A 113 -3.48 -14.47 17.07
C ARG A 113 -2.20 -14.36 16.22
N LEU A 114 -1.69 -13.14 16.04
CA LEU A 114 -0.47 -12.89 15.24
C LEU A 114 0.50 -11.97 15.97
N LYS A 115 1.81 -12.16 15.71
CA LYS A 115 2.83 -11.16 16.04
C LYS A 115 2.60 -9.90 15.22
N ILE A 116 2.80 -8.72 15.79
CA ILE A 116 2.63 -7.44 15.08
C ILE A 116 3.95 -6.68 15.07
N LEU A 117 4.31 -6.19 13.90
CA LEU A 117 5.40 -5.28 13.65
C LEU A 117 4.82 -3.93 13.22
N TYR A 118 5.34 -2.85 13.80
CA TYR A 118 5.05 -1.50 13.37
C TYR A 118 6.19 -1.01 12.50
N LEU A 119 5.89 -0.59 11.26
CA LEU A 119 6.84 0.01 10.35
C LEU A 119 6.46 1.48 10.19
N ASN A 120 7.28 2.38 10.74
CA ASN A 120 6.94 3.80 10.76
C ASN A 120 6.81 4.37 9.34
N GLY A 121 5.64 4.93 9.01
CA GLY A 121 5.37 5.55 7.71
C GLY A 121 5.34 4.59 6.51
N ILE A 122 5.37 3.27 6.72
CA ILE A 122 5.35 2.27 5.63
C ILE A 122 4.00 1.57 5.56
N PHE A 123 3.43 1.56 4.36
CA PHE A 123 2.16 0.92 4.06
C PHE A 123 2.44 -0.38 3.35
N LEU A 124 2.05 -1.50 3.97
CA LEU A 124 2.06 -2.79 3.30
C LEU A 124 0.69 -3.05 2.67
N PHE A 125 0.61 -3.01 1.35
CA PHE A 125 -0.58 -3.46 0.62
C PHE A 125 -0.52 -4.97 0.32
N PRO A 126 -1.66 -5.65 0.19
CA PRO A 126 -1.70 -7.03 -0.32
C PRO A 126 -0.97 -7.16 -1.67
N GLY A 127 -0.13 -8.18 -1.81
CA GLY A 127 0.72 -8.41 -2.99
C GLY A 127 2.06 -7.66 -2.97
N GLN A 128 2.24 -6.66 -2.10
CA GLN A 128 3.49 -5.92 -1.98
C GLN A 128 4.55 -6.76 -1.26
N GLU A 129 5.78 -6.65 -1.72
CA GLU A 129 6.93 -7.24 -1.05
C GLU A 129 7.76 -6.16 -0.35
N ILE A 130 8.20 -6.44 0.88
CA ILE A 130 9.02 -5.54 1.68
C ILE A 130 10.23 -6.31 2.23
N PRO A 131 11.47 -5.83 1.99
CA PRO A 131 12.65 -6.35 2.65
C PRO A 131 12.81 -5.72 4.05
N LEU A 132 13.18 -6.54 5.03
CA LEU A 132 13.40 -6.16 6.43
C LEU A 132 14.77 -6.64 6.90
N THR A 133 15.43 -5.83 7.73
CA THR A 133 16.70 -6.18 8.37
C THR A 133 16.58 -5.97 9.87
N PHE A 134 16.80 -7.02 10.65
CA PHE A 134 16.72 -7.03 12.10
C PHE A 134 18.10 -7.20 12.72
N ARG A 135 18.41 -6.35 13.70
CA ARG A 135 19.69 -6.35 14.44
C ARG A 135 19.54 -6.59 15.94
N VAL A 136 18.33 -6.43 16.46
CA VAL A 136 18.05 -6.53 17.89
C VAL A 136 17.74 -7.98 18.25
N ALA A 137 18.49 -8.56 19.18
CA ALA A 137 18.37 -9.99 19.56
C ALA A 137 16.93 -10.40 19.90
N ASN A 138 16.20 -9.60 20.68
CA ASN A 138 14.81 -9.89 21.04
C ASN A 138 13.88 -9.92 19.82
N MET A 139 14.14 -9.07 18.83
CA MET A 139 13.36 -9.02 17.60
C MET A 139 13.71 -10.21 16.69
N ILE A 140 14.98 -10.58 16.63
CA ILE A 140 15.45 -11.78 15.90
C ILE A 140 14.79 -13.04 16.49
N ALA A 141 14.84 -13.23 17.81
CA ALA A 141 14.19 -14.35 18.49
C ALA A 141 12.66 -14.37 18.26
N CYS A 142 12.01 -13.21 18.27
CA CYS A 142 10.60 -13.11 17.92
C CYS A 142 10.33 -13.55 16.47
N MET A 143 11.15 -13.12 15.51
CA MET A 143 10.99 -13.46 14.11
C MET A 143 11.33 -14.94 13.83
N GLU A 144 12.29 -15.51 14.54
CA GLU A 144 12.56 -16.96 14.52
C GLU A 144 11.34 -17.78 14.92
N ASN A 145 10.61 -17.34 15.95
CA ASN A 145 9.36 -17.98 16.35
C ASN A 145 8.28 -17.87 15.26
N VAL A 146 8.24 -16.76 14.52
CA VAL A 146 7.34 -16.62 13.35
C VAL A 146 7.76 -17.53 12.21
N ILE A 147 9.05 -17.66 11.90
CA ILE A 147 9.56 -18.57 10.85
C ILE A 147 9.18 -20.02 11.17
N LYS A 148 9.31 -20.43 12.44
CA LYS A 148 8.98 -21.78 12.92
C LYS A 148 7.46 -22.04 12.96
N SER A 149 6.64 -20.98 13.02
CA SER A 149 5.18 -21.12 13.04
C SER A 149 4.64 -21.71 11.73
N PRO A 150 3.53 -22.47 11.76
CA PRO A 150 2.98 -23.12 10.56
C PRO A 150 2.49 -22.12 9.52
N SER A 151 1.97 -20.96 9.96
CA SER A 151 1.45 -19.94 9.06
C SER A 151 2.54 -19.01 8.51
N ARG A 152 3.72 -18.95 9.16
CA ARG A 152 4.84 -18.04 8.83
C ARG A 152 4.40 -16.60 8.61
N THR A 153 3.34 -16.20 9.31
CA THR A 153 2.64 -14.95 9.06
C THR A 153 2.73 -14.04 10.28
N LEU A 154 3.00 -12.77 10.03
CA LEU A 154 2.91 -11.69 11.00
C LEU A 154 1.91 -10.62 10.54
N GLY A 155 1.66 -9.62 11.39
CA GLY A 155 0.98 -8.40 11.02
C GLY A 155 1.89 -7.22 10.88
N ILE A 156 1.70 -6.45 9.81
CA ILE A 156 2.24 -5.11 9.72
C ILE A 156 1.13 -4.13 10.06
N LYS A 157 1.32 -3.37 11.15
CA LYS A 157 0.41 -2.32 11.59
C LYS A 157 0.73 -1.00 10.87
N VAL A 158 -0.32 -0.28 10.48
CA VAL A 158 -0.27 1.07 9.92
C VAL A 158 -0.77 2.07 10.97
N GLY A 159 -0.12 3.23 11.10
CA GLY A 159 -0.56 4.36 11.93
C GLY A 159 -0.19 4.29 13.42
N HIS A 160 -0.26 5.46 14.08
CA HIS A 160 0.29 5.69 15.42
C HIS A 160 -0.73 5.55 16.59
N ARG A 161 -2.06 5.43 16.37
CA ARG A 161 -3.05 5.34 17.48
C ARG A 161 -4.29 4.44 17.25
N ASP A 162 -4.72 3.86 18.39
CA ASP A 162 -5.95 3.21 18.89
C ASP A 162 -6.90 2.38 17.99
N ASP A 163 -7.02 2.64 16.69
CA ASP A 163 -7.72 1.74 15.75
C ASP A 163 -6.76 1.31 14.64
N SER A 164 -6.02 0.23 14.91
CA SER A 164 -4.94 -0.19 14.03
C SER A 164 -5.43 -1.03 12.85
N TYR A 165 -5.41 -0.46 11.65
CA TYR A 165 -5.48 -1.23 10.41
C TYR A 165 -4.11 -1.80 10.05
N GLY A 166 -4.10 -2.87 9.28
CA GLY A 166 -2.85 -3.46 8.82
C GLY A 166 -3.04 -4.57 7.81
N THR A 167 -1.93 -5.20 7.48
CA THR A 167 -1.88 -6.27 6.48
C THR A 167 -1.16 -7.47 7.06
N THR A 168 -1.66 -8.68 6.75
CA THR A 168 -0.92 -9.90 7.05
C THR A 168 0.25 -10.03 6.10
N ALA A 169 1.41 -10.38 6.65
CA ALA A 169 2.65 -10.51 5.91
C ALA A 169 3.19 -11.93 6.08
N GLU A 170 3.32 -12.68 5.00
CA GLU A 170 3.95 -14.00 4.99
C GLU A 170 5.46 -13.84 4.73
N ILE A 171 6.29 -14.50 5.54
CA ILE A 171 7.74 -14.55 5.30
C ILE A 171 8.01 -15.45 4.09
N ARG A 172 8.67 -14.89 3.07
CA ARG A 172 9.00 -15.57 1.81
C ARG A 172 10.41 -16.10 1.77
N SER A 173 11.35 -15.35 2.34
CA SER A 173 12.74 -15.76 2.41
C SER A 173 13.42 -15.08 3.57
N TYR A 174 14.50 -15.69 4.06
CA TYR A 174 15.33 -15.12 5.11
C TYR A 174 16.80 -15.53 4.96
N SER A 175 17.69 -14.86 5.67
CA SER A 175 19.09 -15.23 5.81
C SER A 175 19.64 -14.67 7.10
N TYR A 176 20.50 -15.44 7.77
CA TYR A 176 21.34 -14.95 8.85
C TYR A 176 22.66 -14.51 8.26
N LYS A 177 23.03 -13.25 8.47
CA LYS A 177 24.34 -12.71 8.13
C LYS A 177 25.24 -12.76 9.36
N GLU A 178 26.52 -12.47 9.14
CA GLU A 178 27.52 -12.30 10.20
C GLU A 178 27.02 -11.31 11.26
N HIS A 179 27.45 -11.49 12.52
CA HIS A 179 27.03 -10.69 13.68
C HIS A 179 25.55 -10.84 14.09
N GLY A 180 24.88 -11.92 13.66
CA GLY A 180 23.53 -12.24 14.09
C GLY A 180 22.45 -11.37 13.45
N ILE A 181 22.74 -10.74 12.31
CA ILE A 181 21.75 -9.91 11.59
C ILE A 181 20.81 -10.83 10.81
N LEU A 182 19.50 -10.68 11.04
CA LEU A 182 18.46 -11.43 10.32
C LEU A 182 17.87 -10.55 9.21
N ILE A 183 18.04 -10.98 7.96
CA ILE A 183 17.41 -10.36 6.80
C ILE A 183 16.20 -11.21 6.40
N GLN A 184 15.07 -10.57 6.11
CA GLN A 184 13.85 -11.24 5.66
C GLN A 184 13.19 -10.49 4.51
N ARG A 185 12.51 -11.24 3.65
CA ARG A 185 11.55 -10.69 2.70
C ARG A 185 10.16 -11.16 3.07
N ILE A 186 9.24 -10.22 3.17
CA ILE A 186 7.85 -10.47 3.51
C ILE A 186 6.94 -10.04 2.36
N ILE A 187 5.84 -10.76 2.15
CA ILE A 187 4.82 -10.39 1.17
C ILE A 187 3.47 -10.14 1.86
N GLY A 188 2.80 -9.04 1.52
CA GLY A 188 1.44 -8.77 1.94
C GLY A 188 0.45 -9.77 1.34
N LYS A 189 -0.51 -10.26 2.13
CA LYS A 189 -1.50 -11.25 1.69
C LYS A 189 -2.93 -10.77 1.79
N LYS A 190 -3.40 -10.51 3.00
CA LYS A 190 -4.78 -10.12 3.27
C LYS A 190 -4.80 -8.89 4.18
N ARG A 191 -5.81 -8.05 3.98
CA ARG A 191 -6.09 -6.94 4.88
C ARG A 191 -6.62 -7.46 6.21
N LYS A 192 -6.35 -6.73 7.28
CA LYS A 192 -6.86 -7.03 8.61
C LYS A 192 -7.07 -5.77 9.45
N ILE A 193 -7.94 -5.90 10.43
CA ILE A 193 -8.03 -4.94 11.53
C ILE A 193 -7.33 -5.57 12.74
N VAL A 194 -6.40 -4.81 13.29
CA VAL A 194 -5.85 -5.04 14.61
C VAL A 194 -6.70 -4.21 15.57
N LYS A 195 -7.71 -4.82 16.19
CA LYS A 195 -8.26 -4.28 17.44
C LYS A 195 -7.31 -4.75 18.54
N LEU A 196 -6.57 -3.82 19.14
CA LEU A 196 -5.71 -4.08 20.29
C LEU A 196 -6.62 -4.33 21.50
N PHE A 197 -6.89 -5.59 21.81
CA PHE A 197 -7.28 -5.95 23.16
C PHE A 197 -6.00 -5.94 23.99
N TYR A 198 -6.05 -5.30 25.15
CA TYR A 198 -5.02 -5.18 26.17
C TYR A 198 -4.08 -3.97 26.08
N LYS A 199 -4.46 -2.97 26.88
CA LYS A 199 -3.63 -1.90 27.42
C LYS A 199 -2.90 -2.45 28.66
N ILE A 200 -1.89 -3.29 28.47
CA ILE A 200 -0.97 -3.62 29.56
C ILE A 200 0.22 -2.67 29.47
N TYR A 201 0.25 -1.72 30.39
CA TYR A 201 1.38 -0.84 30.67
C TYR A 201 2.56 -1.67 31.19
N SER A 202 3.34 -2.25 30.29
CA SER A 202 4.65 -2.82 30.61
C SER A 202 5.62 -2.49 29.49
N ILE A 203 6.32 -1.38 29.66
CA ILE A 203 7.26 -0.72 28.74
C ILE A 203 8.47 -1.61 28.34
N ILE A 204 8.57 -2.87 28.80
CA ILE A 204 9.82 -3.64 28.73
C ILE A 204 9.76 -4.89 27.82
N PHE A 205 8.61 -5.39 27.35
CA PHE A 205 8.60 -6.59 26.48
C PHE A 205 7.52 -6.59 25.36
N HIS A 206 7.48 -5.58 24.50
CA HIS A 206 6.52 -5.55 23.37
C HIS A 206 6.66 -6.69 22.33
N PHE A 207 7.78 -7.43 22.29
CA PHE A 207 8.03 -8.41 21.21
C PHE A 207 7.47 -9.82 21.47
N ASN A 208 7.08 -10.14 22.71
CA ASN A 208 6.59 -11.48 23.05
C ASN A 208 5.06 -11.64 23.00
N TYR A 209 4.30 -10.57 22.84
CA TYR A 209 2.84 -10.66 22.79
C TYR A 209 2.32 -11.05 21.40
N TYR A 210 1.27 -11.87 21.40
CA TYR A 210 0.41 -12.09 20.23
C TYR A 210 -0.80 -11.19 20.35
N PHE A 211 -1.26 -10.67 19.21
CA PHE A 211 -2.43 -9.82 19.14
C PHE A 211 -3.57 -10.56 18.45
N LYS A 212 -4.78 -10.48 19.03
CA LYS A 212 -6.02 -10.97 18.42
C LYS A 212 -6.38 -9.99 17.28
N VAL A 213 -6.41 -10.47 16.05
CA VAL A 213 -6.69 -9.66 14.85
C VAL A 213 -7.84 -10.26 14.08
N ARG A 214 -8.66 -9.41 13.44
CA ARG A 214 -9.77 -9.84 12.60
C ARG A 214 -9.39 -9.72 11.13
N ILE A 215 -9.51 -10.81 10.40
CA ILE A 215 -9.24 -10.84 8.95
C ILE A 215 -10.40 -10.20 8.21
N LEU A 216 -10.11 -9.21 7.37
CA LEU A 216 -11.15 -8.52 6.60
C LEU A 216 -11.51 -9.29 5.33
N PRO A 217 -12.80 -9.37 4.96
CA PRO A 217 -13.22 -9.89 3.67
C PRO A 217 -12.83 -8.93 2.55
N GLU A 218 -12.60 -9.45 1.34
CA GLU A 218 -12.57 -8.67 0.10
C GLU A 218 -13.89 -8.91 -0.64
N VAL A 219 -14.55 -7.83 -1.06
CA VAL A 219 -15.82 -7.85 -1.78
C VAL A 219 -15.60 -7.34 -3.20
N ASP A 220 -16.14 -8.06 -4.17
CA ASP A 220 -16.18 -7.63 -5.56
C ASP A 220 -17.65 -7.57 -6.02
N LEU A 221 -18.16 -6.35 -6.23
CA LEU A 221 -19.55 -6.15 -6.66
C LEU A 221 -19.71 -6.41 -8.16
N HIS A 222 -18.62 -6.57 -8.91
CA HIS A 222 -18.69 -6.88 -10.33
C HIS A 222 -19.52 -8.12 -10.61
N ASP A 223 -19.31 -9.21 -9.87
CA ASP A 223 -20.05 -10.45 -10.09
C ASP A 223 -21.54 -10.31 -9.71
N TYR A 224 -21.87 -9.49 -8.70
CA TYR A 224 -23.25 -9.18 -8.34
C TYR A 224 -23.98 -8.43 -9.47
N TYR A 225 -23.33 -7.44 -10.08
CA TYR A 225 -23.91 -6.65 -11.18
C TYR A 225 -23.67 -7.25 -12.58
N LYS A 226 -22.92 -8.35 -12.69
CA LYS A 226 -22.54 -9.00 -13.96
C LYS A 226 -23.72 -9.34 -14.87
N PRO A 227 -24.87 -9.84 -14.37
CA PRO A 227 -26.03 -10.08 -15.24
C PRO A 227 -26.51 -8.79 -15.91
N LEU A 228 -26.63 -7.69 -15.15
CA LEU A 228 -27.05 -6.38 -15.65
C LEU A 228 -26.03 -5.83 -16.65
N ILE A 229 -24.74 -5.89 -16.33
CA ILE A 229 -23.64 -5.44 -17.21
C ILE A 229 -23.66 -6.22 -18.56
N ASN A 230 -23.91 -7.53 -18.52
CA ASN A 230 -23.94 -8.36 -19.73
C ASN A 230 -25.17 -8.09 -20.61
N ILE A 231 -26.32 -7.82 -20.00
CA ILE A 231 -27.56 -7.45 -20.72
C ILE A 231 -27.33 -6.16 -21.49
N GLU A 232 -26.73 -5.15 -20.87
CA GLU A 232 -26.41 -3.88 -21.53
C GLU A 232 -25.46 -4.00 -22.71
N LYS A 233 -24.48 -4.93 -22.64
CA LYS A 233 -23.54 -5.17 -23.75
C LYS A 233 -24.19 -5.88 -24.94
N ARG A 234 -25.25 -6.66 -24.72
CA ARG A 234 -25.92 -7.47 -25.76
C ARG A 234 -27.08 -6.74 -26.43
N ILE A 235 -27.76 -5.85 -25.72
CA ILE A 235 -28.97 -5.18 -26.22
C ILE A 235 -28.61 -3.88 -26.94
N ARG A 236 -29.17 -3.66 -28.14
CA ARG A 236 -29.07 -2.38 -28.85
C ARG A 236 -29.59 -1.26 -27.93
N ARG A 237 -28.80 -0.18 -27.75
CA ARG A 237 -29.04 0.96 -26.83
C ARG A 237 -30.50 1.45 -26.72
N LYS A 238 -31.32 1.25 -27.77
CA LYS A 238 -32.74 1.65 -27.85
C LYS A 238 -33.74 0.79 -27.04
N HIS A 239 -33.32 -0.26 -26.34
CA HIS A 239 -34.25 -1.11 -25.56
C HIS A 239 -33.83 -1.36 -24.11
N VAL A 240 -32.66 -0.86 -23.70
CA VAL A 240 -32.06 -1.15 -22.39
C VAL A 240 -32.90 -0.57 -21.24
N TRP A 241 -33.53 0.59 -21.45
CA TRP A 241 -34.38 1.24 -20.45
C TRP A 241 -35.65 0.46 -20.08
N TYR A 242 -36.09 -0.49 -20.92
CA TYR A 242 -37.25 -1.33 -20.61
C TYR A 242 -36.93 -2.45 -19.62
N LEU A 243 -35.65 -2.78 -19.45
CA LEU A 243 -35.18 -3.91 -18.63
C LEU A 243 -34.38 -3.45 -17.42
N ASN A 244 -33.82 -2.25 -17.46
CA ASN A 244 -33.05 -1.66 -16.37
C ASN A 244 -33.48 -0.19 -16.16
N SER A 245 -33.96 0.12 -14.96
CA SER A 245 -34.28 1.51 -14.54
C SER A 245 -33.03 2.34 -14.25
N VAL A 246 -31.87 1.69 -14.15
CA VAL A 246 -30.59 2.34 -13.84
C VAL A 246 -29.87 2.73 -15.14
N PRO A 247 -29.44 3.99 -15.30
CA PRO A 247 -28.66 4.40 -16.46
C PRO A 247 -27.31 3.66 -16.57
N LYS A 248 -26.83 3.49 -17.82
CA LYS A 248 -25.55 2.83 -18.12
C LYS A 248 -24.35 3.37 -17.32
N PHE A 249 -24.29 4.68 -17.10
CA PHE A 249 -23.16 5.26 -16.37
C PHE A 249 -23.06 4.75 -14.92
N ALA A 250 -24.19 4.37 -14.32
CA ALA A 250 -24.27 3.88 -12.96
C ALA A 250 -23.94 2.39 -12.87
N THR A 251 -24.29 1.59 -13.89
CA THR A 251 -23.84 0.19 -14.00
C THR A 251 -22.35 0.09 -14.34
N ASP A 252 -21.83 1.02 -15.14
CA ASP A 252 -20.40 1.11 -15.48
C ASP A 252 -19.52 1.36 -14.24
N GLN A 253 -20.05 1.97 -13.17
CA GLN A 253 -19.35 2.11 -11.88
C GLN A 253 -19.07 0.77 -11.18
N TYR A 254 -19.70 -0.32 -11.62
CA TYR A 254 -19.52 -1.67 -11.07
C TYR A 254 -18.89 -2.65 -12.08
N ASP A 255 -18.55 -2.18 -13.29
CA ASP A 255 -17.81 -2.98 -14.27
C ASP A 255 -16.30 -2.83 -14.05
N ASN A 256 -15.66 -3.83 -13.44
CA ASN A 256 -14.22 -3.84 -13.21
C ASN A 256 -13.42 -3.66 -14.51
N ARG A 257 -13.91 -4.20 -15.65
CA ARG A 257 -13.20 -4.07 -16.92
C ARG A 257 -13.18 -2.62 -17.38
N PHE A 258 -14.34 -1.97 -17.31
CA PHE A 258 -14.48 -0.56 -17.67
C PHE A 258 -13.64 0.35 -16.76
N LEU A 259 -13.70 0.15 -15.44
CA LEU A 259 -12.90 0.92 -14.48
C LEU A 259 -11.39 0.72 -14.71
N MET A 260 -10.95 -0.52 -14.90
CA MET A 260 -9.54 -0.85 -15.15
C MET A 260 -9.06 -0.29 -16.49
N GLU A 261 -9.84 -0.35 -17.56
CA GLU A 261 -9.47 0.19 -18.87
C GLU A 261 -9.27 1.71 -18.82
N ASN A 262 -10.19 2.43 -18.17
CA ASN A 262 -10.08 3.87 -17.97
C ASN A 262 -8.84 4.24 -17.14
N LEU A 263 -8.61 3.52 -16.04
CA LEU A 263 -7.42 3.71 -15.21
C LEU A 263 -6.12 3.39 -15.96
N LYS A 264 -6.09 2.29 -16.72
CA LYS A 264 -4.93 1.92 -17.55
C LYS A 264 -4.61 3.01 -18.58
N SER A 265 -5.63 3.62 -19.19
CA SER A 265 -5.45 4.75 -20.10
C SER A 265 -4.74 5.92 -19.40
N ILE A 266 -5.23 6.33 -18.22
CA ILE A 266 -4.62 7.41 -17.44
C ILE A 266 -3.20 7.04 -17.00
N LEU A 267 -2.99 5.85 -16.44
CA LEU A 267 -1.67 5.37 -16.00
C LEU A 267 -0.68 5.27 -17.16
N SER A 268 -1.13 4.90 -18.36
CA SER A 268 -0.28 4.84 -19.55
C SER A 268 0.18 6.23 -19.99
N GLN A 269 -0.65 7.25 -19.76
CA GLN A 269 -0.26 8.65 -19.96
C GLN A 269 0.72 9.12 -18.89
N ILE A 270 0.49 8.76 -17.61
CA ILE A 270 1.40 9.11 -16.50
C ILE A 270 2.78 8.48 -16.69
N PHE A 271 2.80 7.18 -16.97
CA PHE A 271 4.02 6.41 -17.14
C PHE A 271 4.64 6.57 -18.54
N GLN A 272 4.07 7.49 -19.35
CA GLN A 272 4.43 7.87 -20.72
C GLN A 272 5.31 6.85 -21.44
N SER A 273 4.70 5.92 -22.19
CA SER A 273 5.30 4.93 -23.12
C SER A 273 6.83 4.82 -23.08
N ARG A 274 7.33 4.08 -22.08
CA ARG A 274 8.74 3.64 -21.98
C ARG A 274 8.88 2.16 -21.61
N ILE A 275 7.79 1.43 -21.70
CA ILE A 275 7.79 -0.02 -21.59
C ILE A 275 8.11 -0.53 -22.98
N LYS A 276 9.26 -1.19 -23.17
CA LYS A 276 9.46 -2.00 -24.38
C LYS A 276 8.26 -2.92 -24.52
N ASN A 277 7.63 -2.91 -25.69
CA ASN A 277 6.45 -3.69 -26.01
C ASN A 277 6.57 -5.12 -25.41
N GLY A 278 5.75 -5.42 -24.40
CA GLY A 278 5.63 -6.75 -23.80
C GLY A 278 6.36 -7.01 -22.46
N GLU A 279 7.26 -6.14 -21.98
CA GLU A 279 8.03 -6.42 -20.75
C GLU A 279 7.31 -6.05 -19.43
N PHE A 280 6.43 -5.04 -19.47
CA PHE A 280 5.59 -4.66 -18.33
C PHE A 280 4.12 -4.88 -18.67
N SER A 281 3.40 -5.50 -17.75
CA SER A 281 1.96 -5.70 -17.83
C SER A 281 1.32 -5.30 -16.51
N PHE A 282 0.18 -4.64 -16.61
CA PHE A 282 -0.66 -4.39 -15.45
C PHE A 282 -1.26 -5.71 -14.93
N PRO A 283 -1.52 -5.83 -13.62
CA PRO A 283 -2.27 -6.96 -13.09
C PRO A 283 -3.60 -7.19 -13.83
N LEU A 284 -3.96 -8.47 -14.01
CA LEU A 284 -5.14 -8.87 -14.76
C LEU A 284 -6.41 -8.82 -13.90
N ASP A 285 -6.29 -9.19 -12.63
CA ASP A 285 -7.40 -9.17 -11.68
C ASP A 285 -7.58 -7.77 -11.06
N ALA A 286 -8.84 -7.40 -10.84
CA ALA A 286 -9.22 -6.08 -10.37
C ALA A 286 -8.68 -5.75 -8.98
N MET A 287 -8.63 -6.75 -8.10
CA MET A 287 -8.10 -6.60 -6.74
C MET A 287 -6.61 -6.25 -6.76
N SER A 288 -5.78 -7.08 -7.41
CA SER A 288 -4.33 -6.82 -7.49
C SER A 288 -4.04 -5.56 -8.29
N PHE A 289 -4.86 -5.23 -9.30
CA PHE A 289 -4.74 -3.97 -10.03
C PHE A 289 -4.98 -2.76 -9.12
N SER A 290 -6.03 -2.77 -8.31
CA SER A 290 -6.31 -1.66 -7.38
C SER A 290 -5.15 -1.44 -6.38
N TYR A 291 -4.67 -2.52 -5.74
CA TYR A 291 -3.50 -2.41 -4.85
C TYR A 291 -2.25 -1.95 -5.59
N PHE A 292 -2.04 -2.41 -6.83
CA PHE A 292 -0.95 -1.93 -7.68
C PHE A 292 -0.99 -0.41 -7.87
N VAL A 293 -2.17 0.16 -8.12
CA VAL A 293 -2.32 1.61 -8.27
C VAL A 293 -2.03 2.34 -6.96
N ALA A 294 -2.58 1.85 -5.85
CA ALA A 294 -2.35 2.41 -4.52
C ALA A 294 -0.87 2.43 -4.11
N MET A 295 -0.09 1.44 -4.57
CA MET A 295 1.37 1.37 -4.33
C MET A 295 2.18 2.25 -5.28
N SER A 296 1.79 2.31 -6.56
CA SER A 296 2.56 2.96 -7.62
C SER A 296 2.61 4.48 -7.50
N ILE A 297 1.64 5.07 -6.80
CA ILE A 297 1.46 6.51 -6.69
C ILE A 297 1.65 6.92 -5.23
N PRO A 298 2.41 7.99 -4.93
CA PRO A 298 2.64 8.48 -3.57
C PRO A 298 1.45 9.26 -3.04
N PHE A 299 0.28 8.61 -2.95
CA PHE A 299 -0.85 9.23 -2.30
C PHE A 299 -0.49 9.58 -0.84
N PRO A 300 -1.03 10.69 -0.30
CA PRO A 300 -0.95 11.03 1.12
C PRO A 300 -1.34 9.85 2.02
N ASP A 301 -0.77 9.80 3.21
CA ASP A 301 -0.96 8.68 4.14
C ASP A 301 -2.42 8.54 4.54
N ALA A 302 -3.11 9.66 4.74
CA ALA A 302 -4.55 9.69 4.96
C ALA A 302 -5.33 8.96 3.85
N ILE A 303 -4.94 9.12 2.58
CA ILE A 303 -5.58 8.44 1.45
C ILE A 303 -5.16 6.97 1.39
N LYS A 304 -3.88 6.64 1.60
CA LYS A 304 -3.40 5.25 1.61
C LYS A 304 -4.09 4.41 2.68
N ILE A 305 -4.30 4.96 3.89
CA ILE A 305 -5.08 4.30 4.94
C ILE A 305 -6.49 4.00 4.43
N ARG A 306 -7.17 4.98 3.81
CA ARG A 306 -8.54 4.80 3.27
C ARG A 306 -8.60 3.73 2.19
N LEU A 307 -7.68 3.74 1.23
CA LEU A 307 -7.59 2.72 0.18
C LEU A 307 -7.38 1.31 0.77
N LEU A 308 -6.59 1.21 1.85
CA LEU A 308 -6.41 -0.04 2.59
C LEU A 308 -7.65 -0.43 3.41
N GLN A 309 -8.42 0.52 3.93
CA GLN A 309 -9.65 0.24 4.69
C GLN A 309 -10.78 -0.29 3.79
N MET A 310 -10.87 0.20 2.55
CA MET A 310 -11.90 -0.22 1.59
C MET A 310 -11.86 -1.74 1.39
N ASP A 311 -13.00 -2.39 1.58
CA ASP A 311 -13.18 -3.83 1.34
C ASP A 311 -13.73 -4.16 -0.04
N CYS A 312 -14.35 -3.18 -0.71
CA CYS A 312 -14.87 -3.31 -2.06
C CYS A 312 -13.87 -2.86 -3.13
N VAL A 313 -13.54 -3.77 -4.05
CA VAL A 313 -12.62 -3.50 -5.17
C VAL A 313 -13.14 -2.37 -6.07
N ASN A 314 -14.43 -2.36 -6.41
CA ASN A 314 -15.03 -1.33 -7.25
C ASN A 314 -14.89 0.07 -6.65
N PHE A 315 -15.11 0.21 -5.34
CA PHE A 315 -14.98 1.51 -4.68
C PHE A 315 -13.54 1.98 -4.63
N ARG A 316 -12.58 1.06 -4.42
CA ARG A 316 -11.15 1.36 -4.49
C ARG A 316 -10.75 1.87 -5.87
N LEU A 317 -11.12 1.16 -6.93
CA LEU A 317 -10.86 1.55 -8.32
C LEU A 317 -11.49 2.91 -8.68
N ARG A 318 -12.72 3.19 -8.20
CA ARG A 318 -13.39 4.47 -8.45
C ARG A 318 -12.67 5.62 -7.76
N LEU A 319 -12.24 5.43 -6.51
CA LEU A 319 -11.46 6.45 -5.79
C LEU A 319 -10.12 6.69 -6.48
N GLU A 320 -9.41 5.63 -6.87
CA GLU A 320 -8.17 5.73 -7.65
C GLU A 320 -8.37 6.48 -8.97
N TYR A 321 -9.46 6.20 -9.69
CA TYR A 321 -9.80 6.90 -10.93
C TYR A 321 -9.99 8.41 -10.70
N LEU A 322 -10.75 8.78 -9.67
CA LEU A 322 -10.95 10.18 -9.30
C LEU A 322 -9.62 10.87 -8.96
N LEU A 323 -8.79 10.21 -8.14
CA LEU A 323 -7.49 10.74 -7.72
C LEU A 323 -6.54 10.95 -8.89
N LEU A 324 -6.49 10.00 -9.84
CA LEU A 324 -5.59 10.07 -10.98
C LEU A 324 -6.09 10.94 -12.14
N ASN A 325 -7.37 11.27 -12.18
CA ASN A 325 -7.88 12.23 -13.16
C ASN A 325 -7.46 13.68 -12.82
N MET A 326 -7.14 13.97 -11.55
CA MET A 326 -6.63 15.27 -11.11
C MET A 326 -5.14 15.41 -11.43
N ASN A 327 -4.71 16.55 -11.97
CA ASN A 327 -3.29 16.79 -12.18
C ASN A 327 -2.58 17.00 -10.83
N PHE A 328 -1.32 16.58 -10.74
CA PHE A 328 -0.53 16.75 -9.53
C PHE A 328 0.95 16.88 -9.84
N LYS A 329 1.67 17.52 -8.93
CA LYS A 329 3.13 17.58 -8.93
C LYS A 329 3.67 17.21 -7.56
N PHE A 330 4.95 16.91 -7.55
CA PHE A 330 5.72 16.56 -6.37
C PHE A 330 6.37 17.82 -5.83
N ILE A 331 6.19 18.07 -4.54
CA ILE A 331 6.79 19.21 -3.82
C ILE A 331 7.60 18.70 -2.63
N CYS A 332 8.62 19.45 -2.22
CA CYS A 332 9.38 19.16 -1.01
C CYS A 332 8.47 19.25 0.23
N SER A 333 8.54 18.26 1.12
CA SER A 333 7.70 18.24 2.32
C SER A 333 7.99 19.38 3.30
N THR A 334 9.25 19.85 3.35
CA THR A 334 9.68 20.92 4.27
C THR A 334 9.40 22.33 3.74
N CYS A 335 9.80 22.63 2.50
CA CYS A 335 9.74 24.00 1.96
C CYS A 335 8.79 24.20 0.78
N THR A 336 8.05 23.16 0.38
CA THR A 336 7.07 23.19 -0.73
C THR A 336 7.64 23.49 -2.12
N ALA A 337 8.97 23.53 -2.25
CA ALA A 337 9.64 23.70 -3.54
C ALA A 337 9.17 22.64 -4.54
N SER A 338 8.82 23.06 -5.75
CA SER A 338 8.44 22.15 -6.83
C SER A 338 9.61 21.24 -7.19
N ILE A 339 9.40 19.91 -7.22
CA ILE A 339 10.43 18.93 -7.54
C ILE A 339 10.22 18.39 -8.96
N CYS A 340 9.06 17.83 -9.27
CA CYS A 340 8.74 17.31 -10.60
C CYS A 340 7.23 17.17 -10.82
N ASP A 341 6.79 17.07 -12.07
CA ASP A 341 5.39 16.83 -12.43
C ASP A 341 5.07 15.32 -12.49
N ARG A 342 3.78 14.96 -12.44
CA ARG A 342 3.33 13.55 -12.57
C ARG A 342 3.83 12.84 -13.81
N SER A 343 4.03 13.56 -14.92
CA SER A 343 4.59 13.04 -16.17
C SER A 343 6.05 12.60 -16.06
N SER A 344 6.74 12.97 -14.98
CA SER A 344 8.12 12.55 -14.73
C SER A 344 8.20 11.15 -14.15
N LEU A 345 7.11 10.58 -13.63
CA LEU A 345 7.07 9.22 -13.09
C LEU A 345 7.62 8.20 -14.10
N LEU A 346 8.55 7.37 -13.63
CA LEU A 346 9.31 6.44 -14.46
C LEU A 346 9.17 5.04 -13.91
N VAL A 347 8.80 4.07 -14.76
CA VAL A 347 8.73 2.66 -14.37
C VAL A 347 10.12 2.05 -14.41
N MET A 348 10.68 1.73 -13.24
CA MET A 348 11.98 1.04 -13.11
C MET A 348 11.83 -0.37 -12.49
N SER A 349 10.60 -0.78 -12.16
CA SER A 349 10.27 -2.04 -11.52
C SER A 349 8.98 -2.63 -12.11
N LYS A 350 8.76 -3.96 -12.03
CA LYS A 350 7.44 -4.53 -12.35
C LYS A 350 6.31 -4.05 -11.42
N LEU A 351 6.66 -3.46 -10.26
CA LEU A 351 5.72 -2.78 -9.36
C LEU A 351 5.44 -1.32 -9.78
N GLY A 352 5.88 -0.90 -10.98
CA GLY A 352 5.65 0.43 -11.51
C GLY A 352 6.79 1.39 -11.16
N SER A 353 6.43 2.62 -10.78
CA SER A 353 7.37 3.66 -10.34
C SER A 353 7.73 3.58 -8.86
N SER A 354 7.11 2.68 -8.11
CA SER A 354 7.33 2.55 -6.66
C SER A 354 8.21 1.35 -6.33
N GLY A 355 8.96 1.45 -5.25
CA GLY A 355 9.70 0.33 -4.66
C GLY A 355 10.03 0.56 -3.19
N VAL A 356 10.02 -0.52 -2.40
CA VAL A 356 10.40 -0.48 -0.99
C VAL A 356 11.73 -1.18 -0.84
N PHE A 357 12.72 -0.47 -0.31
CA PHE A 357 14.09 -0.96 -0.16
C PHE A 357 14.56 -0.76 1.27
N VAL A 358 15.51 -1.57 1.70
CA VAL A 358 16.17 -1.40 2.99
C VAL A 358 17.61 -0.99 2.73
N ASN A 359 18.15 -0.04 3.47
CA ASN A 359 19.55 0.36 3.34
C ASN A 359 20.47 -0.53 4.20
N SER A 360 21.78 -0.32 4.09
CA SER A 360 22.79 -1.07 4.86
C SER A 360 22.61 -0.92 6.39
N HIS A 361 21.95 0.14 6.86
CA HIS A 361 21.64 0.39 8.28
C HIS A 361 20.30 -0.20 8.74
N GLY A 362 19.56 -0.89 7.85
CA GLY A 362 18.25 -1.49 8.18
C GLY A 362 17.07 -0.52 8.13
N ILE A 363 17.28 0.71 7.63
CA ILE A 363 16.22 1.69 7.46
C ILE A 363 15.49 1.40 6.14
N ILE A 364 14.17 1.34 6.22
CA ILE A 364 13.29 1.08 5.08
C ILE A 364 12.96 2.41 4.40
N HIS A 365 13.06 2.44 3.08
CA HIS A 365 12.72 3.56 2.24
C HIS A 365 11.69 3.12 1.19
N GLU A 366 10.51 3.75 1.22
CA GLU A 366 9.58 3.74 0.09
C GLU A 366 10.01 4.83 -0.90
N LEU A 367 10.24 4.43 -2.14
CA LEU A 367 10.82 5.27 -3.19
C LEU A 367 9.90 5.39 -4.39
N TYR A 368 9.98 6.55 -5.05
CA TYR A 368 9.30 6.82 -6.30
C TYR A 368 10.30 7.24 -7.38
N THR A 369 10.41 6.43 -8.42
CA THR A 369 11.34 6.68 -9.54
C THR A 369 10.76 7.68 -10.52
N VAL A 370 11.56 8.68 -10.87
CA VAL A 370 11.22 9.77 -11.79
C VAL A 370 12.38 10.03 -12.74
N SER A 371 12.06 10.54 -13.92
CA SER A 371 13.03 10.80 -14.99
C SER A 371 13.64 12.19 -14.94
N LYS A 372 12.94 13.16 -14.34
CA LYS A 372 13.37 14.55 -14.24
C LYS A 372 13.02 15.10 -12.87
N VAL A 373 13.91 15.93 -12.32
CA VAL A 373 13.72 16.66 -11.06
C VAL A 373 14.30 18.07 -11.19
N SER A 374 13.78 18.98 -10.39
CA SER A 374 14.19 20.38 -10.28
C SER A 374 14.38 20.75 -8.81
N ASN A 375 15.05 21.87 -8.54
CA ASN A 375 15.33 22.35 -7.18
C ASN A 375 16.09 21.37 -6.28
N ILE A 376 17.02 20.60 -6.88
CA ILE A 376 17.91 19.69 -6.16
C ILE A 376 19.37 20.15 -6.21
N GLU A 377 20.15 19.62 -5.28
CA GLU A 377 21.61 19.76 -5.20
C GLU A 377 22.22 18.43 -4.74
N ARG A 378 23.29 17.97 -5.43
CA ARG A 378 23.99 16.74 -5.06
C ARG A 378 24.80 16.98 -3.78
N TYR A 379 24.70 16.03 -2.87
CA TYR A 379 25.34 16.09 -1.56
C TYR A 379 26.49 15.08 -1.42
N SER A 380 26.37 13.89 -1.99
CA SER A 380 27.41 12.87 -1.94
C SER A 380 28.19 12.74 -3.25
N GLU A 381 29.29 12.00 -3.19
CA GLU A 381 29.92 11.43 -4.37
C GLU A 381 29.09 10.24 -4.90
N TYR A 382 29.50 9.76 -6.07
CA TYR A 382 28.92 8.59 -6.71
C TYR A 382 29.41 7.31 -6.01
N ASP A 383 28.48 6.41 -5.66
CA ASP A 383 28.79 5.11 -5.07
C ASP A 383 27.94 4.00 -5.73
N GLU A 384 28.53 2.82 -5.93
CA GLU A 384 27.85 1.62 -6.42
C GLU A 384 27.52 0.63 -5.30
N ASN A 385 28.10 0.84 -4.11
CA ASN A 385 27.90 -0.02 -2.96
C ASN A 385 26.43 -0.03 -2.53
N PHE A 386 25.90 -1.24 -2.32
CA PHE A 386 24.52 -1.43 -1.84
C PHE A 386 23.44 -0.80 -2.74
N SER A 387 23.72 -0.64 -4.04
CA SER A 387 22.75 -0.07 -4.98
C SER A 387 21.50 -0.95 -5.12
N TRP A 388 20.33 -0.32 -5.03
CA TRP A 388 19.02 -0.97 -5.16
C TRP A 388 18.63 -1.29 -6.61
N PHE A 389 19.25 -0.61 -7.57
CA PHE A 389 19.05 -0.80 -9.00
C PHE A 389 20.36 -1.31 -9.61
N PRO A 390 20.50 -2.62 -9.88
CA PRO A 390 21.71 -3.18 -10.45
C PRO A 390 22.16 -2.44 -11.73
N ASN A 391 23.47 -2.31 -11.94
CA ASN A 391 24.09 -1.54 -13.03
C ASN A 391 23.97 0.00 -12.93
N TYR A 392 23.50 0.52 -11.79
CA TYR A 392 23.54 1.94 -11.44
C TYR A 392 24.28 2.15 -10.14
N GLY A 393 25.09 3.20 -10.08
CA GLY A 393 25.47 3.82 -8.80
C GLY A 393 24.51 4.94 -8.44
N TRP A 394 24.56 5.37 -7.20
CA TRP A 394 23.69 6.38 -6.62
C TRP A 394 24.48 7.58 -6.08
N ILE A 395 23.83 8.74 -6.10
CA ILE A 395 24.31 9.99 -5.53
C ILE A 395 23.18 10.57 -4.68
N ILE A 396 23.44 10.85 -3.42
CA ILE A 396 22.48 11.51 -2.53
C ILE A 396 22.25 12.93 -3.00
N PHE A 397 20.99 13.36 -3.08
CA PHE A 397 20.65 14.76 -3.33
C PHE A 397 19.65 15.31 -2.31
N ASN A 398 19.80 16.59 -2.05
CA ASN A 398 18.99 17.36 -1.13
C ASN A 398 18.18 18.42 -1.88
N CYS A 399 17.15 18.94 -1.22
CA CYS A 399 16.45 20.13 -1.69
C CYS A 399 17.42 21.31 -1.72
N ARG A 400 17.50 22.00 -2.86
CA ARG A 400 18.36 23.17 -3.02
C ARG A 400 18.06 24.28 -2.02
N LEU A 401 16.78 24.44 -1.66
CA LEU A 401 16.30 25.55 -0.81
C LEU A 401 16.46 25.27 0.69
N CYS A 402 15.91 24.16 1.20
CA CYS A 402 15.91 23.85 2.64
C CYS A 402 16.90 22.77 3.07
N LYS A 403 17.68 22.22 2.12
CA LYS A 403 18.68 21.17 2.35
C LYS A 403 18.14 19.83 2.89
N THR A 404 16.83 19.66 3.02
CA THR A 404 16.19 18.37 3.35
C THR A 404 16.61 17.30 2.34
N HIS A 405 16.98 16.12 2.83
CA HIS A 405 17.26 14.95 1.99
C HIS A 405 16.02 14.54 1.19
N LEU A 406 16.11 14.54 -0.15
CA LEU A 406 14.98 14.23 -1.03
C LEU A 406 15.09 12.82 -1.64
N GLY A 407 16.30 12.29 -1.80
CA GLY A 407 16.51 10.96 -2.36
C GLY A 407 17.85 10.81 -3.10
N TRP A 408 17.85 9.98 -4.14
CA TRP A 408 19.05 9.53 -4.83
C TRP A 408 18.94 9.67 -6.34
N GLU A 409 20.00 10.20 -6.96
CA GLU A 409 20.20 10.19 -8.41
C GLU A 409 20.93 8.89 -8.76
N PHE A 410 20.33 8.07 -9.63
CA PHE A 410 20.92 6.85 -10.13
C PHE A 410 21.54 7.10 -11.50
N LYS A 411 22.82 6.76 -11.65
CA LYS A 411 23.60 6.94 -12.87
C LYS A 411 24.32 5.65 -13.23
N THR A 412 24.29 5.28 -14.51
CA THR A 412 25.06 4.15 -15.02
C THR A 412 26.33 4.64 -15.71
N LYS A 413 27.39 3.83 -15.66
CA LYS A 413 28.60 4.01 -16.47
C LYS A 413 28.51 3.25 -17.79
N ASN A 414 27.51 2.38 -17.95
CA ASN A 414 27.33 1.58 -19.16
C ASN A 414 26.62 2.44 -20.24
N PRO A 415 27.28 2.74 -21.37
CA PRO A 415 26.69 3.56 -22.43
C PRO A 415 25.49 2.86 -23.12
N ASP A 416 25.44 1.53 -23.07
CA ASP A 416 24.38 0.76 -23.72
C ASP A 416 23.11 0.72 -22.88
N LEU A 417 23.16 1.10 -21.59
CA LEU A 417 22.02 1.04 -20.70
C LEU A 417 21.21 2.34 -20.73
N SER A 418 19.89 2.22 -20.74
CA SER A 418 18.96 3.33 -20.77
C SER A 418 17.85 3.10 -19.74
N PRO A 419 17.57 4.10 -18.89
CA PRO A 419 18.03 5.49 -18.99
C PRO A 419 19.44 5.69 -18.43
N GLN A 420 20.22 6.63 -18.99
CA GLN A 420 21.57 6.92 -18.49
C GLN A 420 21.55 7.47 -17.05
N THR A 421 20.51 8.23 -16.73
CA THR A 421 20.25 8.77 -15.39
C THR A 421 18.76 8.76 -15.10
N PHE A 422 18.42 8.53 -13.83
CA PHE A 422 17.09 8.74 -13.28
C PHE A 422 17.19 9.07 -11.80
N PHE A 423 16.08 9.40 -11.15
CA PHE A 423 16.05 9.79 -9.75
C PHE A 423 15.05 8.93 -8.98
N ALA A 424 15.31 8.68 -7.71
CA ALA A 424 14.38 8.04 -6.79
C ALA A 424 14.13 8.97 -5.60
N LEU A 425 12.90 9.44 -5.47
CA LEU A 425 12.46 10.32 -4.38
C LEU A 425 12.01 9.47 -3.20
N THR A 426 12.45 9.79 -1.98
CA THR A 426 11.95 9.10 -0.78
C THR A 426 10.61 9.67 -0.37
N LYS A 427 9.62 8.80 -0.12
CA LYS A 427 8.24 9.17 0.20
C LYS A 427 8.15 10.28 1.25
N ASN A 428 8.87 10.15 2.36
CA ASN A 428 8.74 11.05 3.51
C ASN A 428 9.26 12.48 3.23
N ALA A 429 10.01 12.68 2.14
CA ALA A 429 10.57 13.97 1.78
C ALA A 429 9.73 14.73 0.73
N ILE A 430 8.64 14.13 0.25
CA ILE A 430 7.80 14.66 -0.82
C ILE A 430 6.32 14.63 -0.45
N HIS A 431 5.57 15.61 -0.96
CA HIS A 431 4.10 15.56 -0.97
C HIS A 431 3.57 15.77 -2.39
N LEU A 432 2.35 15.33 -2.61
CA LEU A 432 1.59 15.68 -3.80
C LEU A 432 0.86 17.00 -3.57
N GLU A 433 1.12 17.98 -4.42
CA GLU A 433 0.25 19.14 -4.61
C GLU A 433 -0.61 18.86 -5.82
N PHE A 434 -1.91 18.66 -5.59
CA PHE A 434 -2.84 18.52 -6.69
C PHE A 434 -3.21 19.90 -7.25
N ARG A 435 -3.40 19.98 -8.57
CA ARG A 435 -3.84 21.18 -9.31
C ARG A 435 -5.09 20.91 -10.15
N LEU A 436 -5.95 21.93 -10.27
CA LEU A 436 -7.05 21.91 -11.23
C LEU A 436 -6.47 22.00 -12.65
N ASN A 437 -7.09 21.31 -13.60
CA ASN A 437 -6.73 21.47 -15.01
C ASN A 437 -7.23 22.85 -15.48
N ASP A 438 -6.33 23.71 -15.93
CA ASP A 438 -6.69 25.03 -16.47
C ASP A 438 -7.35 24.95 -17.86
N GLN A 439 -7.35 23.77 -18.48
CA GLN A 439 -7.92 23.53 -19.80
C GLN A 439 -9.30 22.86 -19.70
N SER A 440 -10.34 23.65 -19.48
CA SER A 440 -11.69 23.24 -19.88
C SER A 440 -12.52 24.49 -20.21
N ARG A 441 -13.06 24.50 -21.43
CA ARG A 441 -13.79 25.63 -22.03
C ARG A 441 -15.20 25.66 -21.44
N SER A 442 -15.53 26.76 -20.77
CA SER A 442 -16.87 27.41 -20.74
C SER A 442 -18.10 26.54 -21.05
N ASP A 443 -18.34 25.47 -20.29
CA ASP A 443 -19.62 24.72 -20.32
C ASP A 443 -20.18 24.56 -18.89
N PRO A 444 -21.48 24.80 -18.63
CA PRO A 444 -22.04 24.84 -17.27
C PRO A 444 -21.92 23.52 -16.49
N GLY A 445 -21.81 22.38 -17.17
CA GLY A 445 -21.58 21.06 -16.56
C GLY A 445 -20.16 20.88 -16.03
N GLU A 446 -19.16 21.56 -16.61
CA GLU A 446 -17.77 21.50 -16.17
C GLU A 446 -17.50 22.41 -14.95
N ILE A 447 -18.26 23.48 -14.77
CA ILE A 447 -18.12 24.41 -13.62
C ILE A 447 -18.39 23.67 -12.30
N PHE A 448 -19.46 22.87 -12.23
CA PHE A 448 -19.75 22.06 -11.04
C PHE A 448 -18.73 20.94 -10.81
N GLN A 449 -18.20 20.32 -11.86
CA GLN A 449 -17.10 19.35 -11.74
C GLN A 449 -15.81 20.01 -11.27
N LYS A 450 -15.56 21.25 -11.68
CA LYS A 450 -14.42 22.06 -11.22
C LYS A 450 -14.59 22.49 -9.77
N ASP A 451 -15.79 22.85 -9.32
CA ASP A 451 -16.07 23.19 -7.93
C ASP A 451 -16.00 21.95 -7.01
N PHE A 452 -16.52 20.82 -7.46
CA PHE A 452 -16.42 19.54 -6.76
C PHE A 452 -14.98 19.02 -6.70
N ALA A 453 -14.26 19.07 -7.83
CA ALA A 453 -12.83 18.80 -7.87
C ALA A 453 -12.11 19.77 -6.94
N SER A 454 -12.39 21.07 -6.99
CA SER A 454 -11.80 22.09 -6.09
C SER A 454 -12.03 21.79 -4.62
N ALA A 455 -13.23 21.32 -4.24
CA ALA A 455 -13.57 20.92 -2.87
C ALA A 455 -12.77 19.67 -2.44
N ILE A 456 -12.74 18.62 -3.27
CA ILE A 456 -11.91 17.41 -3.05
C ILE A 456 -10.45 17.81 -2.88
N MET A 457 -9.96 18.64 -3.78
CA MET A 457 -8.58 19.09 -3.86
C MET A 457 -8.19 19.87 -2.62
N THR A 458 -9.06 20.77 -2.17
CA THR A 458 -8.89 21.51 -0.93
C THR A 458 -8.83 20.55 0.25
N GLN A 459 -9.71 19.55 0.31
CA GLN A 459 -9.71 18.54 1.37
C GLN A 459 -8.42 17.68 1.36
N ILE A 460 -7.99 17.21 0.19
CA ILE A 460 -6.77 16.42 0.04
C ILE A 460 -5.53 17.25 0.38
N ASN A 461 -5.43 18.48 -0.13
CA ASN A 461 -4.33 19.37 0.19
C ASN A 461 -4.32 19.74 1.68
N ASN A 462 -5.48 19.88 2.32
CA ASN A 462 -5.59 20.08 3.77
C ASN A 462 -5.09 18.86 4.54
N LEU A 463 -5.43 17.64 4.12
CA LEU A 463 -4.88 16.40 4.70
C LEU A 463 -3.36 16.35 4.55
N SER A 464 -2.84 16.62 3.36
CA SER A 464 -1.40 16.73 3.11
C SER A 464 -0.72 17.82 3.96
N ASN A 465 -1.42 18.91 4.29
CA ASN A 465 -0.90 19.98 5.14
C ASN A 465 -0.91 19.61 6.62
N ILE A 466 -1.86 18.80 7.09
CA ILE A 466 -1.88 18.25 8.45
C ILE A 466 -0.66 17.33 8.63
N GLU A 467 -0.41 16.46 7.64
CA GLU A 467 0.78 15.58 7.61
C GLU A 467 2.13 16.34 7.63
N ARG A 468 2.16 17.64 7.30
CA ARG A 468 3.38 18.47 7.40
C ARG A 468 3.65 19.01 8.81
N ARG A 469 2.62 19.09 9.65
CA ARG A 469 2.69 19.72 10.98
C ARG A 469 2.99 18.72 12.10
N ASP A 470 2.68 17.45 11.87
CA ASP A 470 3.05 16.31 12.70
C ASP A 470 4.41 15.74 12.26
#